data_AF-R6X8P3-F1
#
_entry.id   AF-R6X8P3-F1
#
_cell.length_a   1.000
_cell.length_b   1.000
_cell.length_c   1.000
_cell.angle_alpha   90.00
_cell.angle_beta   90.00
_cell.angle_gamma   90.00
#
_symmetry.space_group_name_H-M   'P 1'
#
loop_
_entity.id
_entity.type
_entity.pdbx_description
1 polymer ?
#
loop_
_entity_poly.entity_id
_entity_poly.type
_entity_poly.pdbx_seq_one_letter_code
_entity_poly.pdbx_strand_id
1 'polypeptide(L)' 'MLMEARLLDERREGEAVGIAKGKAKEKLATAKRMLAKGCYSPEVIAELTNLSLADVEKLKEEA' A
#
# COMPACT_ATOMS: atom_id res chain seq x y z
N MET A 1 -29.30 -26.41 11.74
CA MET A 1 -27.84 -26.68 11.83
C MET A 1 -27.11 -25.36 11.63
N LEU A 2 -26.53 -24.83 12.71
CA LEU A 2 -25.88 -23.51 12.83
C LEU A 2 -24.37 -23.57 12.48
N MET A 3 -23.95 -24.52 11.64
CA MET A 3 -22.52 -24.77 11.38
C MET A 3 -21.95 -24.00 10.18
N GLU A 4 -22.79 -23.44 9.31
CA GLU A 4 -22.33 -22.84 8.04
C GLU A 4 -22.10 -21.32 8.12
N ALA A 5 -22.54 -20.67 9.20
CA ALA A 5 -22.37 -19.21 9.35
C ALA A 5 -20.97 -18.80 9.83
N ARG A 6 -20.20 -19.73 10.42
CA ARG A 6 -18.90 -19.41 11.05
C ARG A 6 -17.72 -19.43 10.07
N LEU A 7 -17.82 -20.15 8.95
CA LEU A 7 -16.78 -20.27 7.91
C LEU A 7 -16.71 -19.09 6.92
N LEU A 8 -17.77 -18.28 6.85
CA LEU A 8 -17.84 -17.13 5.94
C LEU A 8 -17.13 -15.87 6.49
N ASP A 9 -16.96 -15.75 7.80
CA ASP A 9 -16.25 -14.63 8.44
C ASP A 9 -14.74 -14.67 8.15
N GLU A 10 -14.11 -15.83 8.34
CA GLU A 10 -12.65 -15.99 8.14
C GLU A 10 -12.20 -15.70 6.69
N ARG A 11 -13.05 -15.99 5.69
CA ARG A 11 -12.75 -15.66 4.28
C ARG A 11 -12.83 -14.17 4.02
N ARG A 12 -13.77 -13.46 4.66
CA ARG A 12 -13.96 -12.02 4.47
C ARG A 12 -12.85 -11.23 5.15
N GLU A 13 -12.41 -11.68 6.32
CA GLU A 13 -11.26 -11.10 7.02
C GLU A 13 -9.96 -11.32 6.26
N GLY A 14 -9.72 -12.51 5.71
CA GLY A 14 -8.54 -12.81 4.89
C GLY A 14 -8.48 -11.99 3.58
N GLU A 15 -9.61 -11.77 2.92
CA GLU A 15 -9.68 -11.00 1.68
C GLU A 15 -9.50 -9.49 1.93
N ALA A 16 -10.09 -8.96 2.99
CA ALA A 16 -9.90 -7.56 3.38
C ALA A 16 -8.45 -7.24 3.78
N VAL A 17 -7.82 -8.12 4.57
CA VAL A 17 -6.41 -7.98 4.97
C VAL A 17 -5.47 -8.14 3.77
N GLY A 18 -5.76 -9.07 2.85
CA GLY A 18 -5.02 -9.26 1.61
C GLY A 18 -5.08 -8.05 0.68
N ILE A 19 -6.26 -7.45 0.50
CA ILE A 19 -6.45 -6.25 -0.33
C ILE A 19 -5.78 -5.02 0.31
N ALA A 20 -5.86 -4.84 1.63
CA ALA A 20 -5.20 -3.74 2.32
C ALA A 20 -3.68 -3.82 2.20
N LYS A 21 -3.10 -5.03 2.39
CA LYS A 21 -1.66 -5.26 2.24
C LYS A 21 -1.18 -5.12 0.79
N GLY A 22 -2.01 -5.53 -0.18
CA GLY A 22 -1.77 -5.34 -1.61
C GLY A 22 -1.74 -3.86 -2.01
N LYS A 23 -2.74 -3.08 -1.59
CA LYS A 23 -2.82 -1.64 -1.87
C LYS A 23 -1.65 -0.86 -1.27
N ALA A 24 -1.21 -1.20 -0.07
CA ALA A 24 -0.03 -0.56 0.53
C ALA A 24 1.24 -0.86 -0.27
N LYS A 25 1.44 -2.11 -0.70
CA LYS A 25 2.59 -2.49 -1.56
C LYS A 25 2.57 -1.78 -2.91
N GLU A 26 1.42 -1.64 -3.56
CA GLU A 26 1.31 -0.93 -4.83
C GLU A 26 1.65 0.56 -4.70
N LYS A 27 1.22 1.22 -3.63
CA LYS A 27 1.57 2.63 -3.36
C LYS A 27 3.07 2.80 -3.17
N LEU A 28 3.70 1.93 -2.38
CA LEU A 28 5.16 1.95 -2.18
C LEU A 28 5.92 1.69 -3.48
N ALA A 29 5.49 0.71 -4.28
CA ALA A 29 6.11 0.40 -5.57
C ALA A 29 5.95 1.55 -6.57
N THR A 30 4.80 2.22 -6.56
CA THR A 30 4.53 3.41 -7.37
C THR A 30 5.44 4.56 -6.94
N ALA A 31 5.54 4.85 -5.64
CA ALA A 31 6.45 5.86 -5.10
C ALA A 31 7.91 5.59 -5.50
N LYS A 32 8.40 4.36 -5.34
CA LYS A 32 9.76 3.97 -5.78
C LYS A 32 9.96 4.18 -7.28
N ARG A 33 9.00 3.81 -8.13
CA ARG A 33 9.08 4.06 -9.58
C ARG A 33 9.11 5.55 -9.91
N MET A 34 8.33 6.37 -9.20
CA MET A 34 8.30 7.82 -9.42
C MET A 34 9.59 8.49 -8.95
N LEU A 35 10.14 8.06 -7.81
CA LEU A 35 11.46 8.49 -7.31
C LEU A 35 12.56 8.12 -8.31
N ALA A 36 12.56 6.88 -8.83
CA ALA A 36 13.53 6.43 -9.82
C ALA A 36 13.46 7.21 -11.15
N LYS A 37 12.30 7.77 -11.50
CA LYS A 37 12.17 8.66 -12.66
C LYS A 37 12.82 10.04 -12.43
N GLY A 38 13.04 10.46 -11.19
CA GLY A 38 13.73 11.71 -10.85
C GLY A 38 13.00 13.01 -11.24
N CYS A 39 11.83 12.95 -11.86
CA CYS A 39 11.07 14.11 -12.33
C CYS A 39 10.03 14.64 -11.33
N TYR A 40 9.89 14.01 -10.16
CA TYR A 40 8.84 14.34 -9.20
C TYR A 40 9.44 14.69 -7.83
N SER A 41 8.96 15.78 -7.23
CA SER A 41 9.30 16.16 -5.86
C SER A 41 8.71 15.15 -4.85
N PRO A 42 9.34 14.94 -3.68
CA PRO A 42 8.82 14.03 -2.66
C PRO A 42 7.40 14.40 -2.19
N GLU A 43 7.05 15.69 -2.21
CA GLU A 43 5.70 16.19 -1.93
C GLU A 43 4.66 15.67 -2.95
N VAL A 44 4.98 15.76 -4.24
CA VAL A 44 4.10 15.29 -5.33
C VAL A 44 3.92 13.77 -5.27
N ILE A 45 4.99 13.04 -4.91
CA ILE A 45 4.94 11.59 -4.77
C ILE A 45 4.06 11.20 -3.58
N ALA A 46 4.21 11.88 -2.44
CA ALA A 46 3.37 11.68 -1.26
C ALA A 46 1.89 11.92 -1.58
N GLU A 47 1.57 13.00 -2.30
CA GLU A 47 0.21 13.35 -2.69
C GLU A 47 -0.42 12.29 -3.62
N LEU A 48 0.31 11.86 -4.65
CA LEU A 48 -0.19 10.89 -5.63
C LEU A 48 -0.34 9.47 -5.06
N THR A 49 0.55 9.08 -4.15
CA THR A 49 0.54 7.74 -3.57
C THR A 49 -0.23 7.66 -2.26
N ASN A 50 -0.69 8.80 -1.72
CA ASN A 50 -1.25 8.91 -0.38
C ASN A 50 -0.31 8.29 0.67
N LEU A 51 0.99 8.54 0.54
CA LEU A 51 2.03 8.20 1.50
C LEU A 51 2.45 9.45 2.27
N SER A 52 3.03 9.28 3.46
CA SER A 52 3.59 10.43 4.18
C SER A 52 4.91 10.85 3.53
N LEU A 53 5.27 12.14 3.62
CA LEU A 53 6.60 12.62 3.19
C LEU A 53 7.73 11.79 3.81
N ALA A 54 7.62 11.46 5.10
CA ALA A 54 8.58 10.61 5.79
C ALA A 54 8.70 9.19 5.18
N ASP A 55 7.60 8.61 4.69
CA ASP A 55 7.64 7.32 4.01
C ASP A 55 8.31 7.45 2.63
N VAL A 56 8.06 8.54 1.92
CA VAL A 56 8.70 8.85 0.63
C VAL A 56 10.20 9.09 0.79
N GLU A 57 10.63 9.80 1.83
CA GLU A 57 12.05 10.00 2.13
C GLU A 57 12.75 8.68 2.50
N LYS A 58 12.13 7.85 3.36
CA LYS A 58 12.66 6.50 3.65
C LYS A 58 12.78 5.65 2.39
N LEU A 59 11.78 5.71 1.50
CA LEU A 59 11.81 4.98 0.22
C LEU A 59 12.92 5.46 -0.71
N LYS A 60 13.30 6.74 -0.61
CA LYS A 60 14.41 7.32 -1.36
C LYS A 60 15.77 6.89 -0.79
N GLU A 61 15.90 6.74 0.53
CA GLU A 61 17.11 6.19 1.16
C GLU A 61 17.25 4.67 0.96
N GLU A 62 16.14 3.94 0.87
CA GLU A 62 16.12 2.49 0.62
C GLU A 62 16.27 2.09 -0.87
N ALA A 63 16.27 3.05 -1.79
CA ALA A 63 16.35 2.84 -3.24
C ALA A 63 17.73 3.20 -3.80
#